data_AF-A5ZTS9-F1
#
_entry.id   AF-A5ZTS9-F1
#
_cell.length_a   1.000
_cell.length_b   1.000
_cell.length_c   1.000
_cell.angle_alpha   90.00
_cell.angle_beta   90.00
_cell.angle_gamma   90.00
#
_symmetry.space_group_name_H-M   'P 1'
#
loop_
_entity.id
_entity.type
_entity.pdbx_description
1 polymer ?
#
loop_
_entity_poly.entity_id
_entity_poly.type
_entity_poly.pdbx_seq_one_letter_code
_entity_poly.pdbx_strand_id
1 'polypeptide(L)' 'MEKGKKKHTGTFVIHVSHCDNATWQGEVTWAEANKKKSFRSALELIRLIDGALEVDE' A
#
# COMPACT_ATOMS: atom_id res chain seq x y z
N MET A 1 26.43 9.98 -17.23
CA MET A 1 25.58 10.49 -16.12
C MET A 1 24.25 9.73 -16.18
N GLU A 2 24.20 8.52 -15.66
CA GLU A 2 22.92 7.82 -15.48
C GLU A 2 22.24 8.45 -14.27
N LYS A 3 21.17 9.21 -14.52
CA LYS A 3 20.25 9.61 -13.45
C LYS A 3 19.59 8.32 -12.97
N GLY A 4 20.11 7.75 -11.88
CA GLY A 4 19.52 6.60 -11.22
C GLY A 4 18.03 6.86 -11.00
N LYS A 5 17.21 6.12 -11.74
CA LYS A 5 15.75 6.16 -11.65
C LYS A 5 15.40 5.90 -10.18
N LYS A 6 14.95 6.92 -9.45
CA LYS A 6 14.49 6.77 -8.06
C LYS A 6 13.45 5.65 -8.07
N LYS A 7 13.76 4.52 -7.44
CA LYS A 7 12.88 3.36 -7.43
C LYS A 7 11.72 3.69 -6.49
N HIS A 8 10.54 3.97 -7.05
CA HIS A 8 9.27 4.01 -6.31
C HIS A 8 8.89 2.59 -5.90
N THR A 9 9.73 1.95 -5.09
CA THR A 9 9.53 0.60 -4.60
C THR A 9 9.31 0.67 -3.11
N GLY A 10 8.17 0.15 -2.65
CA GLY A 10 7.84 0.06 -1.23
C GLY A 10 7.48 -1.37 -0.84
N THR A 11 7.82 -1.77 0.38
CA THR A 11 7.43 -3.09 0.90
C THR A 11 6.16 -2.99 1.73
N PHE A 12 5.10 -3.67 1.30
CA PHE A 12 3.80 -3.66 1.97
C PHE A 12 3.41 -5.06 2.44
N VAL A 13 2.99 -5.16 3.70
CA VAL A 13 2.43 -6.38 4.29
C VAL A 13 0.93 -6.23 4.38
N ILE A 14 0.18 -7.12 3.73
CA ILE A 14 -1.28 -7.07 3.67
C ILE A 14 -1.84 -8.19 4.53
N HIS A 15 -2.64 -7.82 5.53
CA HIS A 15 -3.43 -8.75 6.34
C HIS A 15 -4.88 -8.66 5.87
N VAL A 16 -5.40 -9.73 5.26
CA VAL A 16 -6.81 -9.82 4.87
C VAL A 16 -7.59 -10.45 6.02
N SER A 17 -8.55 -9.72 6.59
CA SER A 17 -9.35 -10.18 7.73
C SER A 17 -10.66 -10.81 7.29
N HIS A 18 -11.33 -10.19 6.31
CA HIS A 18 -12.62 -10.64 5.80
C HIS A 18 -12.70 -10.43 4.27
N CYS A 19 -13.56 -11.22 3.61
CA CYS A 19 -13.88 -11.05 2.21
C CYS A 19 -15.40 -10.95 2.03
N ASP A 20 -15.92 -9.74 2.22
CA ASP A 20 -17.34 -9.46 2.05
C ASP A 20 -17.61 -8.82 0.69
N ASN A 21 -18.73 -9.16 0.07
CA ASN A 21 -19.19 -8.54 -1.18
C ASN A 21 -18.19 -8.67 -2.35
N ALA A 22 -17.47 -9.79 -2.40
CA ALA A 22 -16.42 -10.08 -3.38
C ALA A 22 -15.25 -9.06 -3.38
N THR A 23 -15.03 -8.36 -2.27
CA THR A 23 -13.85 -7.51 -2.06
C THR A 23 -13.09 -7.93 -0.81
N TRP A 24 -11.87 -7.45 -0.65
CA TRP A 24 -11.04 -7.72 0.52
C TRP A 24 -11.13 -6.57 1.51
N GLN A 25 -11.17 -6.91 2.80
CA GLN A 25 -11.14 -5.97 3.91
C GLN A 25 -10.05 -6.42 4.88
N GLY A 26 -9.31 -5.46 5.42
CA GLY A 26 -8.21 -5.77 6.32
C GLY A 26 -7.29 -4.60 6.56
N GLU A 27 -6.01 -4.88 6.72
CA GLU A 27 -5.00 -3.89 7.07
C GLU A 27 -3.77 -4.04 6.17
N VAL A 28 -3.21 -2.91 5.75
CA VAL A 28 -1.94 -2.84 5.04
C VAL A 28 -0.92 -2.12 5.92
N THR A 29 0.27 -2.70 6.04
CA THR A 29 1.39 -2.14 6.76
C THR A 29 2.52 -1.85 5.79
N TRP A 30 2.91 -0.58 5.68
CA TRP A 30 4.10 -0.17 4.96
C TRP A 30 5.32 -0.36 5.86
N ALA A 31 6.21 -1.27 5.47
CA ALA A 31 7.34 -1.69 6.30
C ALA A 31 8.34 -0.55 6.56
N GLU A 32 8.63 0.27 5.56
CA GLU A 32 9.66 1.32 5.64
C GLU A 32 9.22 2.52 6.47
N ALA A 33 7.98 2.97 6.32
CA ALA A 33 7.43 4.06 7.13
C ALA A 33 6.81 3.58 8.45
N ASN A 34 6.82 2.27 8.70
CA ASN A 34 6.12 1.62 9.81
C ASN A 34 4.64 2.07 9.95
N LYS A 35 4.01 2.42 8.82
CA LYS A 35 2.64 2.94 8.79
C LYS A 35 1.67 1.80 8.54
N LYS A 36 0.71 1.62 9.45
CA LYS A 36 -0.42 0.71 9.27
C LYS A 36 -1.67 1.50 8.91
N LYS A 37 -2.42 1.04 7.92
CA LYS A 37 -3.73 1.57 7.53
C LYS A 37 -4.70 0.43 7.27
N SER A 38 -5.94 0.59 7.70
CA SER A 38 -7.02 -0.32 7.34
C SER A 38 -7.56 0.00 5.94
N PHE A 39 -7.96 -1.03 5.20
CA PHE A 39 -8.64 -0.92 3.92
C PHE A 39 -9.98 -1.66 3.95
N ARG A 40 -10.99 -1.08 3.29
CA ARG A 40 -12.37 -1.60 3.21
C ARG A 40 -12.72 -2.19 1.85
N SER A 41 -11.80 -2.13 0.89
CA SER A 41 -11.93 -2.76 -0.42
C SER A 41 -10.57 -2.92 -1.10
N ALA A 42 -10.50 -3.79 -2.10
CA ALA A 42 -9.30 -3.93 -2.95
C ALA A 42 -8.89 -2.60 -3.62
N LEU A 43 -9.87 -1.78 -4.04
CA LEU A 43 -9.58 -0.47 -4.65
C LEU A 43 -8.97 0.51 -3.63
N GLU A 44 -9.47 0.49 -2.40
CA GLU A 44 -8.92 1.30 -1.32
C GLU A 44 -7.48 0.90 -1.00
N LEU A 45 -7.18 -0.41 -0.96
CA LEU A 45 -5.81 -0.91 -0.81
C LEU A 45 -4.87 -0.37 -1.91
N ILE A 46 -5.29 -0.42 -3.18
CA ILE A 46 -4.48 0.11 -4.29
C ILE A 46 -4.21 1.60 -4.10
N ARG A 47 -5.22 2.40 -3.74
CA ARG A 47 -5.05 3.84 -3.46
C ARG A 47 -4.11 4.11 -2.28
N LEU A 48 -4.13 3.25 -1.26
CA LEU A 48 -3.22 3.38 -0.12
C LEU A 48 -1.77 3.09 -0.49
N ILE A 49 -1.53 2.14 -1.39
CA ILE A 49 -0.20 1.82 -1.91
C ILE A 49 0.28 2.95 -2.84
N ASP A 50 -0.57 3.38 -3.78
CA ASP A 50 -0.29 4.47 -4.73
C ASP A 50 0.09 5.76 -3.98
N GLY A 51 -0.77 6.20 -3.07
CA GLY A 51 -0.51 7.36 -2.23
C GLY A 51 0.61 7.16 -1.18
N ALA A 52 1.16 5.96 -1.00
CA ALA A 52 2.38 5.76 -0.21
C ALA A 52 3.65 5.85 -1.07
N LEU A 53 3.55 5.49 -2.36
CA LEU A 53 4.63 5.55 -3.34
C LEU A 53 4.77 6.94 -4.01
N GLU A 54 3.72 7.75 -3.97
CA GLU A 54 3.70 9.15 -4.42
C GLU A 54 4.31 10.12 -3.40
N VAL A 55 4.46 9.73 -2.13
CA VAL A 55 5.09 10.58 -1.08
C VAL A 55 6.62 10.48 -1.18
N ASP A 56 7.17 10.90 -2.31
CA ASP A 56 8.60 11.23 -2.52
C ASP A 56 8.72 12.65 -3.09
N GLU A 57 8.01 13.61 -2.49
CA GLU A 57 8.19 15.06 -2.70
C GLU A 57 8.31 15.81 -1.38
#